data_AF-F4YD28-F1
#
_entry.id   AF-F4YD28-F1
#
_cell.length_a   1.000
_cell.length_b   1.000
_cell.length_c   1.000
_cell.angle_alpha   90.00
_cell.angle_beta   90.00
_cell.angle_gamma   90.00
#
_symmetry.space_group_name_H-M   'P 1'
#
loop_
_entity.id
_entity.type
_entity.pdbx_description
1 polymer ?
#
loop_
_entity_poly.entity_id
_entity_poly.type
_entity_poly.pdbx_seq_one_letter_code
_entity_poly.pdbx_strand_id
1 'polypeptide(L)'
;YKTTPDVIFVFGFRTHFGGGKTTGFGMIYDSLDYAKKNEPKHRLARHGLYEKKKTSRKQRKERKNRMKKVRGTAKANVGAGKK
;
A
#
# COMPACT_ATOMS: atom_id res chain seq x y z
N TYR A 1 13.68 -20.89 11.40
CA TYR A 1 12.57 -21.44 10.60
C TYR A 1 13.11 -21.80 9.23
N LYS A 2 12.89 -23.04 8.75
CA LYS A 2 13.40 -23.50 7.44
C LYS A 2 12.50 -22.96 6.32
N THR A 3 12.43 -21.63 6.17
CA THR A 3 11.55 -20.92 5.23
C THR A 3 12.37 -19.90 4.44
N THR A 4 11.94 -19.57 3.22
CA THR A 4 12.58 -18.52 2.43
C THR A 4 12.36 -17.14 3.08
N PRO A 5 13.34 -16.21 2.99
CA PRO A 5 13.18 -14.86 3.55
C PRO A 5 12.00 -14.08 2.95
N ASP A 6 11.62 -14.40 1.70
CA ASP A 6 10.63 -13.64 0.93
C ASP A 6 9.20 -13.77 1.47
N VAL A 7 8.93 -14.79 2.29
CA VAL A 7 7.62 -15.03 2.92
C VAL A 7 7.55 -14.51 4.35
N ILE A 8 8.62 -13.88 4.85
CA ILE A 8 8.71 -13.38 6.22
C ILE A 8 8.49 -11.86 6.23
N PHE A 9 7.43 -11.43 6.91
CA PHE A 9 7.08 -10.01 7.06
C PHE A 9 7.23 -9.59 8.52
N VAL A 10 8.12 -8.64 8.78
CA VAL A 10 8.45 -8.17 10.13
C VAL A 10 8.11 -6.70 10.28
N PHE A 11 7.45 -6.32 11.36
CA PHE A 11 6.94 -4.97 11.55
C PHE A 11 6.81 -4.57 13.03
N GLY A 12 6.59 -3.27 13.26
CA GLY A 12 6.29 -2.75 14.59
C GLY A 12 7.47 -2.83 15.57
N PHE A 13 8.69 -2.76 15.06
CA PHE A 13 9.87 -2.78 15.92
C PHE A 13 9.93 -1.56 16.83
N ARG A 14 10.21 -1.80 18.11
CA ARG A 14 10.44 -0.78 19.13
C ARG A 14 11.64 -1.18 19.98
N THR A 15 12.65 -0.32 19.97
CA THR A 15 13.86 -0.46 20.78
C THR A 15 13.58 0.00 22.21
N HIS A 16 14.02 -0.77 23.21
CA HIS A 16 14.02 -0.29 24.59
C HIS A 16 14.97 0.90 24.75
N PHE A 17 14.62 1.83 25.65
CA PHE A 17 15.50 2.93 26.02
C PHE A 17 16.79 2.38 26.64
N GLY A 18 17.94 2.90 26.21
CA GLY A 18 19.25 2.34 26.56
C GLY A 18 19.70 1.16 25.68
N GLY A 19 18.87 0.70 24.73
CA GLY A 19 19.24 -0.35 23.77
C GLY A 19 19.21 -1.77 24.35
N GLY A 20 19.94 -2.70 23.71
CA GLY A 20 20.08 -4.10 24.14
C GLY A 20 18.88 -5.01 23.87
N LYS A 21 17.65 -4.47 23.81
CA LYS A 21 16.44 -5.23 23.45
C LYS A 21 15.57 -4.46 22.47
N THR A 22 15.09 -5.16 21.44
CA THR A 22 14.11 -4.63 20.48
C THR A 22 12.98 -5.63 20.38
N THR A 23 11.75 -5.17 20.60
CA THR A 23 10.54 -5.98 20.45
C THR A 23 9.88 -5.66 19.11
N GLY A 24 9.20 -6.64 18.51
CA GLY A 24 8.51 -6.48 17.24
C GLY A 24 7.63 -7.69 16.93
N PHE A 25 6.93 -7.64 15.80
CA PHE A 25 6.03 -8.69 15.35
C PHE A 25 6.52 -9.26 14.02
N GLY A 26 6.31 -10.57 13.83
CA GLY A 26 6.65 -11.27 12.59
C GLY A 26 5.52 -12.18 12.15
N MET A 27 5.20 -12.14 10.85
CA MET A 27 4.29 -13.07 10.20
C MET A 27 5.07 -13.89 9.17
N ILE A 28 4.91 -15.21 9.21
CA ILE A 28 5.52 -16.14 8.25
C ILE A 28 4.36 -16.75 7.47
N TYR A 29 4.37 -16.57 6.16
CA TYR A 29 3.37 -17.14 5.27
C TYR A 29 3.88 -18.43 4.62
N ASP A 30 2.98 -19.35 4.28
CA ASP A 30 3.32 -20.58 3.56
C ASP A 30 3.71 -20.31 2.10
N SER A 31 3.10 -19.29 1.48
CA SER A 31 3.41 -18.88 0.12
C SER A 31 3.35 -17.36 -0.08
N LEU A 32 4.04 -16.89 -1.11
CA LEU A 32 4.10 -15.48 -1.47
C LEU A 32 2.76 -14.95 -2.00
N ASP A 33 1.93 -15.82 -2.56
CA ASP A 33 0.60 -15.48 -3.07
C ASP A 33 -0.37 -15.18 -1.92
N TYR A 34 -0.32 -15.98 -0.85
CA TYR A 34 -1.08 -15.70 0.37
C TYR A 34 -0.63 -14.37 1.01
N ALA A 35 0.68 -14.10 1.04
CA ALA A 35 1.20 -12.84 1.52
C ALA A 35 0.68 -11.65 0.70
N LYS A 36 0.71 -11.72 -0.63
CA LYS A 36 0.21 -10.63 -1.50
C LYS A 36 -1.29 -10.37 -1.34
N LYS A 37 -2.09 -11.40 -1.04
CA LYS A 37 -3.54 -11.27 -0.86
C LYS A 37 -3.93 -10.68 0.49
N ASN A 38 -3.25 -11.10 1.56
CA ASN A 38 -3.63 -10.78 2.92
C ASN A 38 -2.89 -9.55 3.49
N GLU A 39 -1.64 -9.32 3.06
CA GLU A 39 -0.80 -8.28 3.64
C GLU A 39 -1.22 -6.88 3.18
N PRO A 40 -1.23 -5.87 4.07
CA PRO A 40 -1.49 -4.50 3.68
C PRO A 40 -0.52 -4.00 2.60
N LYS A 41 -1.06 -3.34 1.56
CA LYS A 41 -0.29 -2.82 0.41
C LYS A 41 0.93 -1.95 0.76
N HIS A 42 0.89 -1.25 1.90
CA HIS A 42 2.01 -0.41 2.34
C HIS A 42 3.21 -1.23 2.83
N ARG A 43 3.00 -2.45 3.34
CA ARG A 43 4.07 -3.37 3.73
C ARG A 43 4.62 -4.10 2.53
N LEU A 44 3.74 -4.54 1.61
CA LEU A 44 4.16 -5.07 0.31
C LEU A 44 5.07 -4.08 -0.44
N ALA A 45 4.77 -2.78 -0.39
CA ALA A 45 5.62 -1.74 -0.97
C ALA A 45 7.00 -1.62 -0.30
N ARG A 46 7.09 -1.84 1.02
CA ARG A 46 8.39 -1.82 1.74
C ARG A 46 9.27 -3.01 1.36
N HIS A 47 8.65 -4.16 1.08
CA HIS A 47 9.33 -5.36 0.60
C HIS A 47 9.52 -5.38 -0.93
N GLY A 48 9.22 -4.29 -1.64
CA GLY A 48 9.41 -4.20 -3.10
C GLY A 48 8.41 -4.99 -3.95
N LEU A 49 7.41 -5.62 -3.34
CA LEU A 49 6.42 -6.47 -4.02
C LEU A 49 5.23 -5.70 -4.62
N TYR A 50 5.15 -4.39 -4.37
CA TYR A 50 4.07 -3.54 -4.86
C TYR A 50 4.52 -2.09 -5.10
N GLU A 51 4.27 -1.58 -6.30
CA GLU A 51 4.49 -0.18 -6.61
C GLU A 51 3.20 0.64 -6.41
N LYS A 52 3.23 1.61 -5.49
CA LYS A 52 2.09 2.49 -5.23
C LYS A 52 2.03 3.61 -6.27
N LYS A 53 1.03 3.57 -7.14
CA LYS A 53 0.70 4.71 -8.03
C LYS A 53 0.49 5.99 -7.22
N LYS A 54 1.32 7.00 -7.46
CA LYS A 54 1.31 8.30 -6.79
C LYS A 54 0.25 9.22 -7.41
N THR A 55 -1.02 9.03 -7.08
CA THR A 55 -2.06 10.03 -7.37
C THR A 55 -2.30 10.89 -6.14
N SER A 56 -2.23 12.22 -6.27
CA SER A 56 -2.43 13.12 -5.14
C SER A 56 -3.90 13.10 -4.66
N ARG A 57 -4.10 13.20 -3.35
CA ARG A 57 -5.44 13.35 -2.75
C ARG A 57 -6.15 14.61 -3.29
N LYS A 58 -5.40 15.68 -3.57
CA LYS A 58 -5.91 16.92 -4.18
C LYS A 58 -6.51 16.66 -5.56
N GLN A 59 -5.73 16.03 -6.45
CA GLN A 59 -6.17 15.68 -7.81
C GLN A 59 -7.44 14.80 -7.82
N ARG A 60 -7.54 13.83 -6.89
CA ARG A 60 -8.75 12.99 -6.73
C ARG A 60 -9.97 13.83 -6.33
N LYS A 61 -9.81 14.75 -5.38
CA LYS A 61 -10.89 15.63 -4.90
C LYS A 61 -11.34 16.61 -5.99
N GLU A 62 -10.40 17.20 -6.72
CA GLU A 62 -10.69 18.12 -7.83
C GLU A 62 -11.40 17.40 -8.98
N ARG A 63 -10.95 16.20 -9.37
CA ARG A 63 -11.63 15.36 -10.37
C ARG A 63 -13.06 15.06 -9.93
N LYS A 64 -13.26 14.65 -8.67
CA LYS A 64 -14.60 14.40 -8.10
C LYS A 64 -15.48 15.65 -8.20
N ASN A 65 -14.99 16.81 -7.80
CA ASN A 65 -15.76 18.05 -7.80
C ASN A 65 -16.13 18.50 -9.22
N ARG A 66 -15.25 18.33 -10.21
CA ARG A 66 -15.58 18.59 -11.62
C ARG A 66 -16.63 17.61 -12.16
N MET A 67 -16.49 16.31 -11.87
CA MET A 67 -17.45 15.29 -12.31
C MET A 67 -18.85 15.47 -11.69
N LYS A 68 -18.95 16.08 -10.51
CA LYS A 68 -20.25 16.39 -9.89
C LYS A 68 -21.05 17.44 -10.67
N LYS A 69 -20.40 18.33 -11.42
CA LYS A 69 -21.03 19.43 -12.19
C LYS A 69 -21.67 18.97 -13.51
N VAL A 70 -21.34 17.77 -14.00
CA VAL A 70 -21.82 17.24 -15.29
C VAL A 70 -22.62 15.93 -15.11
N ARG A 71 -23.32 15.50 -16.15
CA ARG A 71 -24.23 14.34 -16.16
C ARG A 71 -23.98 13.46 -17.40
N GLY A 72 -24.43 12.21 -17.35
CA GLY A 72 -24.34 11.26 -18.47
C GLY A 72 -22.93 11.12 -19.05
N THR A 73 -22.86 11.02 -20.37
CA THR A 73 -21.62 10.86 -21.15
C THR A 73 -20.62 12.01 -20.97
N ALA A 74 -21.08 13.22 -20.62
CA ALA A 74 -20.21 14.37 -20.37
C ALA A 74 -19.23 14.17 -19.20
N LYS A 75 -19.48 13.21 -18.29
CA LYS A 75 -18.53 12.83 -17.22
C LYS A 75 -17.22 12.22 -17.75
N ALA A 76 -17.26 11.52 -18.89
CA ALA A 76 -16.08 10.89 -19.48
C ALA A 76 -15.03 11.95 -19.87
N ASN A 77 -15.49 13.04 -20.49
CA ASN A 77 -14.64 14.15 -20.96
C ASN A 77 -13.98 14.91 -19.79
N VAL A 78 -14.68 15.04 -18.67
CA VAL A 78 -14.18 15.77 -17.49
C VAL A 78 -13.27 14.91 -16.60
N GLY A 79 -13.47 13.58 -16.62
CA GLY A 79 -12.67 12.61 -15.87
C GLY A 79 -11.26 12.41 -16.44
N ALA A 80 -11.12 12.54 -17.77
CA ALA A 80 -9.85 12.53 -18.49
C ALA A 80 -9.15 13.89 -18.37
N GLY A 81 -8.55 14.17 -17.21
CA GLY A 81 -7.48 15.18 -17.19
C GLY A 81 -6.34 14.70 -18.10
N LYS A 82 -5.71 15.60 -18.87
CA LYS A 82 -4.47 15.30 -19.62
C LYS A 82 -3.53 14.51 -18.70
N LYS A 83 -3.04 13.38 -19.22
CA LYS A 83 -2.05 12.52 -18.54
C LYS A 83 -0.86 13.34 -18.09
#